data_AF-A0A2H0AL62-F1
#
_entry.id   AF-A0A2H0AL62-F1
#
_cell.length_a   1.000
_cell.length_b   1.000
_cell.length_c   1.000
_cell.angle_alpha   90.00
_cell.angle_beta   90.00
_cell.angle_gamma   90.00
#
_symmetry.space_group_name_H-M   'P 1'
#
loop_
_entity.id
_entity.type
_entity.pdbx_description
1 polymer ?
#
loop_
_entity_poly.entity_id
_entity_poly.type
_entity_poly.pdbx_seq_one_letter_code
_entity_poly.pdbx_strand_id
1 'polypeptide(L)' 'MNNLYNFLTGPALWFSFAVFLVGLLVRLVFLFGLSRERDRVFYNHIDWRWAFRSIWHWLIPWGSASMRLQPF' A
#
# COMPACT_ATOMS: atom_id res chain seq x y z
N MET A 1 6.17 -32.01 -24.99
CA MET A 1 6.04 -30.92 -23.98
C MET A 1 6.02 -29.60 -24.73
N ASN A 2 5.07 -28.72 -24.45
CA ASN A 2 4.79 -27.52 -25.26
C ASN A 2 5.81 -26.41 -24.96
N ASN A 3 6.60 -26.00 -25.97
CA ASN A 3 7.65 -24.98 -25.80
C ASN A 3 7.13 -23.65 -25.24
N LEU A 4 5.91 -23.26 -25.62
CA LEU A 4 5.25 -22.05 -25.10
C LEU A 4 4.98 -22.13 -23.59
N TYR A 5 4.53 -23.31 -23.11
CA TYR A 5 4.24 -23.52 -21.69
C TYR A 5 5.51 -23.33 -20.86
N ASN A 6 6.62 -23.97 -21.25
CA ASN A 6 7.89 -23.87 -20.54
C ASN A 6 8.45 -22.43 -20.52
N PHE A 7 8.23 -21.66 -21.59
CA PHE A 7 8.61 -20.25 -21.64
C PHE A 7 7.78 -19.38 -20.67
N LEU A 8 6.45 -19.57 -20.68
CA LEU A 8 5.54 -18.82 -19.82
C LEU A 8 5.77 -19.11 -18.34
N THR A 9 5.95 -20.38 -17.97
CA THR A 9 6.13 -20.78 -16.56
C THR A 9 7.56 -20.54 -16.04
N GLY A 10 8.52 -20.34 -16.94
CA GLY A 10 9.92 -20.09 -16.57
C GLY A 10 10.28 -18.61 -16.76
N PRO A 11 11.01 -18.24 -17.82
CA PRO A 11 11.56 -16.90 -17.99
C PRO A 11 10.53 -15.76 -17.91
N ALA A 12 9.37 -15.91 -18.56
CA ALA A 12 8.40 -14.83 -18.64
C ALA A 12 7.78 -14.51 -17.28
N LEU A 13 7.45 -15.52 -16.48
CA LEU A 13 6.90 -15.36 -15.13
C LEU A 13 7.86 -14.59 -14.21
N TRP A 14 9.14 -14.96 -14.20
CA TRP A 14 10.13 -14.26 -13.39
C TRP A 14 10.36 -12.82 -13.87
N PHE A 15 10.32 -12.59 -15.17
CA PHE A 15 10.39 -11.24 -15.73
C PHE A 15 9.18 -10.38 -15.30
N SER A 16 7.96 -10.92 -15.37
CA SER A 16 6.76 -10.23 -14.89
C SER A 16 6.85 -9.89 -13.40
N PHE A 17 7.34 -10.81 -12.56
CA PHE A 17 7.56 -10.53 -11.15
C PHE A 17 8.64 -9.46 -10.92
N ALA A 18 9.75 -9.52 -11.66
CA ALA A 18 10.79 -8.51 -11.56
C ALA A 18 10.27 -7.12 -11.92
N VAL A 19 9.56 -6.98 -13.04
CA VAL A 19 8.95 -5.71 -13.46
C VAL A 19 7.94 -5.23 -12.43
N PHE A 20 7.08 -6.11 -11.92
CA PHE A 20 6.09 -5.77 -10.91
C PHE A 20 6.74 -5.29 -9.61
N LEU A 21 7.68 -6.06 -9.06
CA LEU A 21 8.33 -5.76 -7.79
C LEU A 21 9.21 -4.51 -7.89
N VAL A 22 10.00 -4.38 -8.95
CA VAL A 22 10.83 -3.18 -9.18
C VAL A 22 9.95 -1.96 -9.38
N GLY A 23 8.92 -2.05 -10.22
CA GLY A 23 7.97 -0.95 -10.45
C GLY A 23 7.26 -0.53 -9.17
N LEU A 24 6.85 -1.49 -8.35
CA LEU A 24 6.24 -1.23 -7.03
C LEU A 24 7.24 -0.54 -6.09
N LEU A 25 8.47 -1.03 -5.99
CA LEU A 25 9.51 -0.42 -5.15
C LEU A 25 9.82 1.01 -5.56
N VAL A 26 9.99 1.27 -6.87
CA VAL A 26 10.23 2.62 -7.39
C VAL A 26 9.06 3.54 -7.03
N ARG A 27 7.83 3.08 -7.20
CA ARG A 27 6.63 3.87 -6.85
C ARG A 27 6.55 4.16 -5.35
N LEU A 28 6.87 3.18 -4.50
CA LEU A 28 6.90 3.37 -3.04
C LEU A 28 7.94 4.40 -2.63
N VAL A 29 9.16 4.32 -3.16
CA VAL A 29 10.24 5.28 -2.88
C VAL A 29 9.85 6.69 -3.34
N PHE A 30 9.27 6.82 -4.53
CA PHE A 30 8.79 8.10 -5.05
C PHE A 30 7.71 8.72 -4.16
N LEU A 31 6.67 7.95 -3.81
CA LEU A 31 5.58 8.43 -2.94
C LEU A 31 6.06 8.77 -1.54
N PHE A 32 7.03 8.02 -1.01
CA PHE A 32 7.63 8.30 0.29
C PHE A 32 8.42 9.62 0.28
N GLY A 33 9.18 9.88 -0.79
CA GLY A 33 9.85 11.15 -0.99
C GLY A 33 8.86 12.32 -1.05
N LEU A 34 7.80 12.17 -1.86
CA LEU A 34 6.75 13.17 -1.99
C LEU A 34 6.03 13.44 -0.66
N SER A 35 5.74 12.40 0.11
CA SER A 35 5.07 12.52 1.40
C SER A 35 5.88 13.35 2.38
N ARG A 36 7.21 13.20 2.43
CA ARG A 36 8.05 14.05 3.30
C ARG A 36 7.98 15.53 2.97
N GLU A 37 7.77 15.87 1.70
CA GLU A 37 7.66 17.28 1.29
C GLU A 37 6.27 17.84 1.56
N ARG A 38 5.21 17.08 1.24
CA ARG A 38 3.82 17.56 1.25
C ARG A 38 3.10 17.31 2.57
N ASP A 39 3.41 16.22 3.26
CA ASP A 39 2.71 15.76 4.46
C ASP A 39 3.51 16.03 5.74
N ARG A 40 4.28 17.12 5.81
CA ARG A 40 5.14 17.44 6.98
C ARG A 40 4.38 17.41 8.31
N VAL A 41 3.11 17.81 8.30
CA VAL A 41 2.23 17.80 9.50
C VAL A 41 2.08 16.38 10.05
N PHE A 42 1.94 15.38 9.18
CA PHE A 42 1.86 13.97 9.57
C PHE A 42 3.13 13.54 10.30
N TYR A 43 4.31 13.84 9.75
CA TYR A 43 5.59 13.48 10.37
C TYR A 43 5.82 14.16 11.72
N ASN A 44 5.31 15.39 11.91
CA ASN A 44 5.45 16.12 13.16
C ASN A 44 4.53 15.60 14.28
N HIS A 45 3.42 14.94 13.93
CA HIS A 45 2.39 14.50 14.90
C HIS A 45 2.16 12.99 14.86
N ILE A 46 3.12 12.23 14.36
CA ILE A 46 2.97 10.78 14.22
C ILE A 46 3.01 10.11 15.60
N ASP A 47 1.92 9.45 15.97
CA ASP A 47 1.86 8.55 17.12
C ASP A 47 1.38 7.18 16.64
N TRP A 48 2.27 6.19 16.73
CA TRP A 48 1.99 4.81 16.33
C TRP A 48 0.76 4.21 17.02
N ARG A 49 0.54 4.51 18.30
CA ARG A 49 -0.61 3.99 19.05
C ARG A 49 -1.92 4.49 18.44
N TRP A 50 -1.98 5.78 18.11
CA TRP A 50 -3.15 6.37 17.47
C TRP A 50 -3.30 5.94 16.01
N ALA A 51 -2.20 5.75 15.28
CA ALA A 51 -2.23 5.22 13.91
C ALA A 51 -2.85 3.82 13.87
N PHE A 52 -2.37 2.88 14.69
CA PHE A 52 -2.94 1.54 14.77
C PHE A 52 -4.39 1.55 15.24
N ARG A 53 -4.70 2.35 16.28
CA ARG A 53 -6.07 2.53 16.75
C ARG A 53 -6.99 3.03 15.63
N SER A 54 -6.53 3.97 14.80
CA SER A 54 -7.30 4.47 13.66
C SER A 54 -7.60 3.35 12.67
N ILE A 55 -6.58 2.58 12.24
CA ILE A 55 -6.74 1.45 11.32
C ILE A 55 -7.77 0.44 11.86
N TRP A 56 -7.67 0.06 13.13
CA TRP A 56 -8.63 -0.85 13.76
C TRP A 56 -10.06 -0.33 13.74
N HIS A 57 -10.27 0.96 14.03
CA HIS A 57 -11.60 1.57 14.02
C HIS A 57 -12.18 1.69 12.60
N TRP A 58 -11.36 1.74 11.56
CA TRP A 58 -11.82 1.75 10.16
C TRP A 58 -12.12 0.34 9.63
N LEU A 59 -11.49 -0.70 10.19
CA LEU A 59 -11.75 -2.08 9.82
C LEU A 59 -13.09 -2.60 10.36
N ILE A 60 -13.51 -2.10 11.53
CA ILE A 60 -14.75 -2.50 12.21
C ILE A 60 -15.87 -1.52 11.83
N PRO A 61 -17.03 -1.98 11.31
CA PRO A 61 -18.15 -1.09 11.02
C PRO A 61 -18.60 -0.34 12.29
N TRP A 62 -18.87 0.97 12.15
CA TRP A 62 -19.16 1.91 13.24
C TRP A 62 -18.02 2.12 14.28
N GLY A 63 -16.83 1.58 14.04
CA GLY A 63 -15.67 1.78 14.89
C GLY A 63 -15.18 3.24 14.86
N SER A 64 -15.13 3.86 13.68
CA SER A 64 -14.68 5.24 13.56
C SER A 64 -15.78 6.24 13.94
N ALA A 65 -15.40 7.39 14.52
CA ALA A 65 -16.35 8.45 14.84
C ALA A 65 -17.05 8.98 13.58
N SER A 66 -16.33 9.07 12.45
CA SER A 66 -16.89 9.48 11.15
C SER A 66 -18.04 8.57 10.73
N MET A 67 -17.87 7.25 10.85
CA MET A 67 -18.90 6.27 10.50
C MET A 67 -20.14 6.36 11.39
N ARG A 68 -19.99 6.76 12.66
CA ARG A 68 -21.13 6.96 13.58
C ARG A 68 -21.86 8.28 13.34
N LEU A 69 -21.12 9.30 12.89
CA LEU A 69 -21.63 10.64 12.64
C LEU A 69 -22.25 10.80 11.24
N GLN A 70 -22.13 9.80 10.37
CA GLN A 70 -22.81 9.75 9.07
C GLN A 70 -23.95 8.72 9.13
N PRO A 71 -25.20 9.16 9.33
CA PRO A 71 -26.35 8.26 9.43
C PRO A 71 -26.86 7.71 8.07
N PHE A 72 -26.19 8.03 6.96
CA PHE A 72 -26.58 7.66 5.60
C PHE A 72 -25.36 7.34 4.75
#